data_AF-A0AAN8V4I4-F1
#
_entry.id   AF-A0AAN8V4I4-F1
#
_cell.length_a   1.000
_cell.length_b   1.000
_cell.length_c   1.000
_cell.angle_alpha   90.00
_cell.angle_beta   90.00
_cell.angle_gamma   90.00
#
_symmetry.space_group_name_H-M   'P 1'
#
loop_
_entity.id
_entity.type
_entity.pdbx_description
1 polymer ?
#
loop_
_entity_poly.entity_id
_entity_poly.type
_entity_poly.pdbx_seq_one_letter_code
_entity_poly.pdbx_strand_id
1 'polypeptide(L)'
;MAGNPKIYRDIGKRARDLLHKGFEPPQPWTQLGYFDMNCGTTSIFQLDNVIPGINTRFKLCLPDPHRISKVEFQFFHDLAGFTAGLGLRPKPLIHLSGVYGTRFFAFGADMSFDTKKANFFKFDAGVSFTAANVNTAVAITDRFETLLATAFCTIDPRTQCGVGAEFRHNITRGKSSIYLGTQYALSPSTILKARVSNHGVVSGLIQLMVQPDLASVITSEIDTRDLAKRPKLGVTMSFKPPIKHL
;
A
#
# COMPACT_ATOMS: atom_id res chain seq x y z
N MET A 1 -8.86 -17.14 20.98
CA MET A 1 -8.59 -17.24 19.52
C MET A 1 -8.17 -15.87 18.99
N ALA A 2 -6.86 -15.60 18.97
CA ALA A 2 -6.26 -14.31 18.67
C ALA A 2 -6.49 -13.86 17.21
N GLY A 3 -6.57 -12.56 16.95
CA GLY A 3 -6.58 -12.01 15.60
C GLY A 3 -5.26 -12.25 14.89
N ASN A 4 -5.27 -12.28 13.55
CA ASN A 4 -4.01 -12.29 12.80
C ASN A 4 -3.18 -11.07 13.23
N PRO A 5 -1.88 -11.26 13.47
CA PRO A 5 -1.06 -10.20 14.04
C PRO A 5 -0.88 -9.09 12.99
N LYS A 6 -1.11 -7.84 13.40
CA LYS A 6 -1.18 -6.65 12.54
C LYS A 6 0.07 -5.80 12.69
N ILE A 7 0.54 -5.18 11.60
CA ILE A 7 1.51 -4.07 11.64
C ILE A 7 0.82 -2.73 11.42
N TYR A 8 1.50 -1.61 11.71
CA TYR A 8 0.94 -0.26 11.50
C TYR A 8 0.42 -0.06 10.08
N ARG A 9 1.14 -0.63 9.11
CA ARG A 9 0.76 -0.57 7.70
C ARG A 9 -0.59 -1.21 7.39
N ASP A 10 -1.12 -2.05 8.28
CA ASP A 10 -2.42 -2.69 8.10
C ASP A 10 -3.61 -1.78 8.49
N ILE A 11 -3.38 -0.70 9.23
CA ILE A 11 -4.42 0.31 9.55
C ILE A 11 -4.90 0.96 8.25
N GLY A 12 -6.20 0.86 7.95
CA GLY A 12 -6.79 1.41 6.72
C GLY A 12 -6.32 0.76 5.42
N LYS A 13 -5.56 -0.35 5.50
CA LYS A 13 -4.94 -0.98 4.32
C LYS A 13 -5.95 -1.49 3.31
N ARG A 14 -7.12 -1.98 3.72
CA ARG A 14 -8.12 -2.51 2.77
C ARG A 14 -8.64 -1.41 1.82
N ALA A 15 -8.99 -0.25 2.37
CA ALA A 15 -9.39 0.91 1.59
C ALA A 15 -8.23 1.41 0.71
N ARG A 16 -7.04 1.56 1.28
CA ARG A 16 -5.85 2.03 0.55
C ARG A 16 -5.40 1.07 -0.55
N ASP A 17 -5.48 -0.23 -0.33
CA ASP A 17 -5.16 -1.26 -1.33
C ASP A 17 -6.20 -1.29 -2.45
N LEU A 18 -7.47 -1.00 -2.16
CA LEU A 18 -8.47 -0.81 -3.21
C LEU A 18 -8.13 0.44 -4.03
N LEU A 19 -7.83 1.56 -3.36
CA LEU A 19 -7.73 2.87 -3.98
C LEU A 19 -6.38 3.18 -4.63
N HIS A 20 -5.28 2.56 -4.19
CA HIS A 20 -3.94 2.95 -4.66
C HIS A 20 -3.13 1.78 -5.20
N LYS A 21 -3.35 0.56 -4.69
CA LYS A 21 -2.52 -0.58 -5.09
C LYS A 21 -2.75 -0.97 -6.55
N GLY A 22 -1.70 -0.81 -7.33
CA GLY A 22 -1.64 -1.12 -8.76
C GLY A 22 -1.98 0.07 -9.65
N PHE A 23 -2.48 1.19 -9.13
CA PHE A 23 -2.73 2.41 -9.93
C PHE A 23 -1.47 3.23 -10.21
N GLU A 24 -0.35 2.91 -9.55
CA GLU A 24 0.95 3.51 -9.80
C GLU A 24 1.71 2.69 -10.84
N PRO A 25 1.81 3.13 -12.10
CA PRO A 25 2.73 2.52 -13.05
C PRO A 25 4.18 2.86 -12.64
N PRO A 26 5.16 1.99 -12.93
CA PRO A 26 6.56 2.28 -12.67
C PRO A 26 6.96 3.60 -13.36
N GLN A 27 7.45 4.57 -12.58
CA GLN A 27 7.95 5.83 -13.13
C GLN A 27 9.25 5.56 -13.94
N PRO A 28 9.48 6.27 -15.06
CA PRO A 28 8.73 7.40 -15.61
C PRO A 28 7.56 7.02 -16.55
N TRP A 29 6.52 7.84 -16.58
CA TRP A 29 5.38 7.72 -17.50
C TRP A 29 5.80 8.07 -18.94
N THR A 30 5.65 7.18 -19.90
CA THR A 30 5.84 7.51 -21.32
C THR A 30 4.58 8.03 -21.98
N GLN A 31 4.77 9.12 -22.74
CA GLN A 31 3.78 9.69 -23.65
C GLN A 31 3.66 8.75 -24.86
N LEU A 32 2.44 8.59 -25.41
CA LEU A 32 2.18 7.72 -26.56
C LEU A 32 3.16 8.06 -27.71
N GLY A 33 4.10 7.14 -27.98
CA GLY A 33 5.13 7.30 -29.00
C GLY A 33 6.40 6.47 -28.83
N TYR A 34 6.64 5.84 -27.67
CA TYR A 34 7.72 4.86 -27.48
C TYR A 34 7.33 3.91 -26.33
N PHE A 35 7.30 2.60 -26.58
CA PHE A 35 7.21 1.60 -25.50
C PHE A 35 8.55 1.63 -24.75
N ASP A 36 8.57 2.31 -23.60
CA ASP A 36 9.74 2.34 -22.74
C ASP A 36 9.57 1.24 -21.68
N MET A 37 10.25 0.12 -21.89
CA MET A 37 10.21 -1.02 -20.99
C MET A 37 11.17 -0.76 -19.83
N ASN A 38 10.68 -0.07 -18.79
CA ASN A 38 11.45 0.11 -17.56
C ASN A 38 11.43 -1.19 -16.75
N CYS A 39 12.43 -2.04 -16.94
CA CYS A 39 12.65 -3.25 -16.17
C CYS A 39 13.48 -2.90 -14.92
N GLY A 40 12.82 -2.66 -13.79
CA GLY A 40 13.49 -2.53 -12.50
C GLY A 40 13.48 -3.87 -11.76
N THR A 41 14.65 -4.43 -11.45
CA THR A 41 14.71 -5.66 -10.65
C THR A 41 14.77 -5.27 -9.18
N THR A 42 13.72 -5.60 -8.43
CA THR A 42 13.74 -5.50 -6.96
C THR A 42 13.73 -6.89 -6.37
N SER A 43 14.88 -7.32 -5.84
CA SER A 43 15.00 -8.58 -5.13
C SER A 43 14.57 -8.38 -3.68
N ILE A 44 13.50 -9.06 -3.28
CA ILE A 44 13.02 -9.04 -1.90
C ILE A 44 13.33 -10.39 -1.28
N PHE A 45 14.28 -10.41 -0.36
CA PHE A 45 14.54 -11.58 0.48
C PHE A 45 13.65 -11.49 1.71
N GLN A 46 12.83 -12.52 1.94
CA GLN A 46 11.94 -12.61 3.09
C GLN A 46 12.28 -13.89 3.86
N LEU A 47 12.61 -13.73 5.14
CA LEU A 47 12.84 -14.85 6.04
C LEU A 47 11.82 -14.77 7.17
N ASP A 48 10.94 -15.75 7.23
CA ASP A 48 9.94 -15.90 8.27
C ASP A 48 10.49 -16.80 9.39
N ASN A 49 10.04 -16.59 10.62
CA ASN A 49 10.39 -17.38 11.81
C ASN A 49 11.90 -17.44 12.10
N VAL A 50 12.59 -16.30 12.00
CA VAL A 50 13.99 -16.14 12.41
C VAL A 50 14.22 -16.58 13.86
N ILE A 51 13.25 -16.33 14.75
CA ILE A 51 13.29 -16.75 16.15
C ILE A 51 12.24 -17.87 16.37
N PRO A 52 12.66 -19.08 16.77
CA PRO A 52 11.72 -20.18 17.02
C PRO A 52 10.77 -19.81 18.18
N GLY A 53 9.47 -19.99 17.97
CA GLY A 53 8.41 -19.66 18.95
C GLY A 53 7.86 -18.24 18.84
N ILE A 54 8.43 -17.38 17.98
CA ILE A 54 7.94 -16.01 17.74
C ILE A 54 7.75 -15.80 16.24
N ASN A 55 6.60 -15.25 15.86
CA ASN A 55 6.38 -14.84 14.49
C ASN A 55 7.24 -13.60 14.19
N THR A 56 8.45 -13.81 13.68
CA THR A 56 9.35 -12.75 13.22
C THR A 56 9.47 -12.79 11.71
N ARG A 57 9.49 -11.64 11.03
CA ARG A 57 9.78 -11.56 9.61
C ARG A 57 10.92 -10.59 9.35
N PHE A 58 11.96 -11.08 8.69
CA PHE A 58 13.04 -10.27 8.16
C PHE A 58 12.82 -10.05 6.67
N LYS A 59 12.81 -8.79 6.24
CA LYS A 59 12.62 -8.42 4.84
C LYS A 59 13.75 -7.52 4.41
N LEU A 60 14.56 -8.01 3.48
CA LEU A 60 15.59 -7.25 2.81
C LEU A 60 15.12 -6.92 1.39
N CYS A 61 14.90 -5.64 1.12
CA CYS A 61 14.64 -5.16 -0.23
C CYS A 61 15.96 -4.65 -0.83
N LEU A 62 16.45 -5.32 -1.86
CA LEU A 62 17.58 -4.89 -2.68
C LEU A 62 17.03 -4.45 -4.05
N PRO A 63 16.88 -3.14 -4.30
CA PRO A 63 16.77 -2.65 -5.67
C PRO A 63 18.13 -2.77 -6.38
N ASP A 64 18.10 -2.64 -7.71
CA ASP A 64 19.25 -2.67 -8.63
C ASP A 64 20.55 -2.06 -8.08
N PRO A 65 21.75 -2.46 -8.57
CA PRO A 65 23.06 -2.10 -8.02
C PRO A 65 23.36 -0.59 -7.84
N HIS A 66 22.51 0.30 -8.36
CA HIS A 66 22.56 1.76 -8.15
C HIS A 66 21.46 2.36 -7.25
N ARG A 67 20.56 1.55 -6.65
CA ARG A 67 19.44 2.03 -5.81
C ARG A 67 19.27 1.24 -4.50
N ILE A 68 19.47 1.96 -3.39
CA ILE A 68 18.79 1.91 -2.08
C ILE A 68 18.37 0.54 -1.52
N SER A 69 19.19 -0.10 -0.70
CA SER A 69 18.74 -1.24 0.11
C SER A 69 17.86 -0.78 1.29
N LYS A 70 16.83 -1.56 1.65
CA LYS A 70 16.02 -1.37 2.87
C LYS A 70 15.98 -2.67 3.64
N VAL A 71 16.23 -2.58 4.94
CA VAL A 71 16.13 -3.70 5.87
C VAL A 71 14.93 -3.46 6.76
N GLU A 72 13.99 -4.40 6.84
CA GLU A 72 12.84 -4.35 7.73
C GLU A 72 12.82 -5.60 8.61
N PHE A 73 12.65 -5.41 9.90
CA PHE A 73 12.49 -6.44 10.92
C PHE A 73 11.11 -6.28 11.57
N GLN A 74 10.28 -7.29 11.45
CA GLN A 74 8.91 -7.31 11.98
C GLN A 74 8.81 -8.36 13.07
N PHE A 75 8.27 -7.97 14.20
CA PHE A 75 7.99 -8.82 15.35
C PHE A 75 6.49 -8.85 15.57
N PHE A 76 5.92 -10.05 15.61
CA PHE A 76 4.48 -10.25 15.74
C PHE A 76 4.18 -11.03 17.02
N HIS A 77 3.28 -10.45 17.82
CA HIS A 77 2.67 -11.05 19.01
C HIS A 77 1.14 -11.07 18.81
N ASP A 78 0.43 -11.96 19.52
CA ASP A 78 -1.03 -12.17 19.39
C ASP A 78 -1.91 -10.91 19.36
N LEU A 79 -1.50 -9.84 20.05
CA LEU A 79 -2.24 -8.57 20.14
C LEU A 79 -1.37 -7.35 19.78
N ALA A 80 -0.08 -7.55 19.47
CA ALA A 80 0.85 -6.46 19.24
C ALA A 80 1.78 -6.79 18.06
N GLY A 81 2.00 -5.81 17.19
CA GLY A 81 2.98 -5.90 16.11
C GLY A 81 3.97 -4.77 16.23
N PHE A 82 5.25 -5.12 16.23
CA PHE A 82 6.34 -4.17 16.20
C PHE A 82 7.07 -4.30 14.87
N THR A 83 7.53 -3.19 14.31
CA THR A 83 8.35 -3.20 13.09
C THR A 83 9.44 -2.15 13.21
N ALA A 84 10.67 -2.60 13.11
CA ALA A 84 11.83 -1.74 12.95
C ALA A 84 12.33 -1.86 11.51
N GLY A 85 12.83 -0.78 10.93
CA GLY A 85 13.39 -0.78 9.59
C GLY A 85 14.48 0.26 9.45
N LEU A 86 15.44 -0.03 8.58
CA LEU A 86 16.55 0.84 8.24
C LEU A 86 16.62 0.99 6.73
N GLY A 87 16.45 2.22 6.25
CA GLY A 87 16.70 2.57 4.86
C GLY A 87 18.17 2.91 4.64
N LEU A 88 18.87 2.11 3.83
CA LEU A 88 20.25 2.31 3.42
C LEU A 88 20.28 3.27 2.22
N ARG A 89 19.92 4.52 2.48
CA ARG A 89 20.22 5.66 1.59
C ARG A 89 21.59 6.23 1.99
N PRO A 90 22.22 7.11 1.19
CA PRO A 90 23.30 7.98 1.69
C PRO A 90 22.86 8.86 2.88
N LYS A 91 21.58 8.86 3.26
CA LYS A 91 20.99 9.42 4.49
C LYS A 91 20.22 8.31 5.22
N PRO A 92 20.80 7.64 6.22
CA PRO A 92 20.13 6.54 6.90
C PRO A 92 18.81 7.05 7.49
N LEU A 93 17.72 6.33 7.20
CA LEU A 93 16.40 6.63 7.73
C LEU A 93 15.96 5.44 8.57
N ILE A 94 15.74 5.69 9.85
CA ILE A 94 15.27 4.69 10.80
C ILE A 94 13.75 4.77 10.82
N HIS A 95 13.08 3.63 10.74
CA HIS A 95 11.63 3.49 10.75
C HIS A 95 11.23 2.57 11.90
N LEU A 96 10.40 3.06 12.81
CA LEU A 96 9.90 2.32 13.96
C LEU A 96 8.39 2.43 13.98
N SER A 97 7.69 1.31 14.06
CA SER A 97 6.23 1.28 14.12
C SER A 97 5.76 0.26 15.13
N GLY A 98 4.67 0.59 15.82
CA GLY A 98 4.03 -0.27 16.79
C GLY A 98 2.53 -0.25 16.59
N VAL A 99 1.90 -1.42 16.67
CA VAL A 99 0.46 -1.59 16.70
C VAL A 99 0.09 -2.44 17.88
N TYR A 100 -1.00 -2.06 18.53
CA TYR A 100 -1.69 -2.90 19.48
C TYR A 100 -3.16 -2.98 19.08
N GLY A 101 -3.70 -4.19 18.99
CA GLY A 101 -5.06 -4.35 18.51
C GLY A 101 -5.57 -5.77 18.52
N THR A 102 -6.88 -5.85 18.58
CA THR A 102 -7.65 -7.08 18.43
C THR A 102 -8.16 -7.23 16.99
N ARG A 103 -9.05 -8.19 16.78
CA ARG A 103 -9.77 -8.37 15.51
C ARG A 103 -10.63 -7.15 15.16
N PHE A 104 -11.23 -6.50 16.16
CA PHE A 104 -12.24 -5.45 15.98
C PHE A 104 -11.69 -4.03 16.00
N PHE A 105 -10.68 -3.76 16.82
CA PHE A 105 -10.03 -2.45 16.88
C PHE A 105 -8.52 -2.64 16.87
N ALA A 106 -7.79 -1.71 16.24
CA ALA A 106 -6.34 -1.66 16.36
C ALA A 106 -5.88 -0.21 16.32
N PHE A 107 -5.02 0.17 17.25
CA PHE A 107 -4.36 1.47 17.24
C PHE A 107 -2.86 1.26 17.02
N GLY A 108 -2.22 2.24 16.41
CA GLY A 108 -0.78 2.19 16.22
C GLY A 108 -0.17 3.53 15.96
N ALA A 109 1.14 3.55 16.05
CA ALA A 109 1.97 4.70 15.75
C ALA A 109 3.15 4.26 14.89
N ASP A 110 3.59 5.19 14.05
CA ASP A 110 4.72 5.04 13.14
C ASP A 110 5.59 6.28 13.22
N MET A 111 6.88 6.06 13.34
CA MET A 111 7.87 7.09 13.53
C MET A 111 9.04 6.83 12.60
N SER A 112 9.42 7.84 11.83
CA SER A 112 10.61 7.81 10.98
C SER A 112 11.57 8.91 11.38
N PHE A 113 12.83 8.56 11.60
CA PHE A 113 13.91 9.46 12.00
C PHE A 113 14.98 9.56 10.90
N ASP A 114 15.34 10.79 10.53
CA ASP A 114 16.44 11.07 9.59
C ASP A 114 17.71 11.44 10.36
N THR A 115 18.72 10.57 10.30
CA THR A 115 19.95 10.70 11.11
C THR A 115 20.81 11.91 10.69
N LYS A 116 20.68 12.44 9.47
CA LYS A 116 21.49 13.60 9.03
C LYS A 116 20.98 14.94 9.54
N LYS A 117 19.67 15.07 9.71
CA LYS A 117 19.04 16.32 10.19
C LYS A 117 18.79 16.31 11.69
N ALA A 118 19.10 15.20 12.37
CA ALA A 118 18.76 14.93 13.76
C ALA A 118 17.29 15.33 14.07
N ASN A 119 16.39 15.06 13.13
CA ASN A 119 15.01 15.54 13.19
C ASN A 119 14.02 14.42 12.86
N PHE A 120 12.86 14.48 13.49
CA PHE A 120 11.74 13.60 13.21
C PHE A 120 11.20 13.90 11.81
N PHE A 121 11.42 12.96 10.90
CA PHE A 121 11.02 13.09 9.50
C PHE A 121 9.53 12.84 9.33
N LYS A 122 8.98 11.88 10.08
CA LYS A 122 7.57 11.49 10.00
C LYS A 122 7.09 10.96 11.34
N PHE A 123 5.91 11.40 11.76
CA PHE A 123 5.18 10.81 12.88
C PHE A 123 3.73 10.67 12.44
N ASP A 124 3.26 9.42 12.43
CA ASP A 124 1.89 9.08 12.10
C ASP A 124 1.28 8.28 13.25
N ALA A 125 0.02 8.53 13.55
CA ALA A 125 -0.75 7.75 14.51
C ALA A 125 -2.09 7.39 13.90
N GLY A 126 -2.64 6.22 14.21
CA GLY A 126 -3.92 5.83 13.64
C GLY A 126 -4.65 4.76 14.43
N VAL A 127 -5.95 4.71 14.20
CA VAL A 127 -6.88 3.74 14.75
C VAL A 127 -7.67 3.13 13.60
N SER A 128 -7.87 1.84 13.64
CA SER A 128 -8.74 1.10 12.73
C SER A 128 -9.81 0.36 13.52
N PHE A 129 -10.99 0.31 12.94
CA PHE A 129 -12.13 -0.43 13.40
C PHE A 129 -12.61 -1.35 12.29
N THR A 130 -12.76 -2.63 12.58
CA THR A 130 -13.16 -3.65 11.62
C THR A 130 -14.33 -4.43 12.21
N ALA A 131 -15.48 -4.35 11.55
CA ALA A 131 -16.70 -5.04 11.96
C ALA A 131 -17.36 -5.72 10.75
N ALA A 132 -17.58 -7.03 10.84
CA ALA A 132 -18.22 -7.86 9.82
C ALA A 132 -17.70 -7.61 8.40
N ASN A 133 -18.40 -6.78 7.63
CA ASN A 133 -18.12 -6.43 6.24
C ASN A 133 -17.47 -5.04 6.06
N VAL A 134 -17.38 -4.21 7.11
CA VAL A 134 -16.85 -2.85 7.06
C VAL A 134 -15.51 -2.75 7.80
N ASN A 135 -14.54 -2.07 7.19
CA ASN A 135 -13.27 -1.69 7.81
C ASN A 135 -13.09 -0.17 7.67
N THR A 136 -13.15 0.55 8.78
CA THR A 136 -12.87 1.97 8.85
C THR A 136 -11.54 2.22 9.56
N ALA A 137 -10.81 3.24 9.16
CA ALA A 137 -9.64 3.67 9.90
C ALA A 137 -9.45 5.17 9.78
N VAL A 138 -9.03 5.77 10.88
CA VAL A 138 -8.67 7.18 10.96
C VAL A 138 -7.21 7.23 11.40
N ALA A 139 -6.40 7.91 10.62
CA ALA A 139 -5.00 8.16 10.91
C ALA A 139 -4.73 9.66 10.78
N ILE A 140 -3.75 10.11 11.55
CA ILE A 140 -3.19 11.43 11.44
C ILE A 140 -1.74 11.21 11.00
N THR A 141 -1.37 11.84 9.89
CA THR A 141 -0.06 11.67 9.24
C THR A 141 0.64 13.00 9.06
N ASP A 142 1.90 12.94 8.62
CA ASP A 142 2.70 14.13 8.27
C ASP A 142 2.91 15.07 9.47
N ARG A 143 3.25 14.53 10.65
CA ARG A 143 3.48 15.31 11.88
C ARG A 143 2.25 16.08 12.34
N PHE A 144 1.10 15.41 12.34
CA PHE A 144 -0.19 16.00 12.76
C PHE A 144 -0.77 17.05 11.81
N GLU A 145 -0.22 17.18 10.60
CA GLU A 145 -0.71 18.15 9.61
C GLU A 145 -1.82 17.59 8.71
N THR A 146 -1.88 16.27 8.51
CA THR A 146 -2.84 15.63 7.60
C THR A 146 -3.73 14.64 8.34
N LEU A 147 -5.04 14.86 8.32
CA LEU A 147 -6.05 13.90 8.73
C LEU A 147 -6.39 12.96 7.57
N LEU A 148 -6.38 11.66 7.81
CA LEU A 148 -6.68 10.61 6.84
C LEU A 148 -7.76 9.69 7.40
N ALA A 149 -8.97 9.77 6.86
CA ALA A 149 -10.03 8.82 7.14
C ALA A 149 -10.22 7.88 5.95
N THR A 150 -10.40 6.60 6.23
CA THR A 150 -10.58 5.56 5.21
C THR A 150 -11.73 4.65 5.62
N ALA A 151 -12.54 4.23 4.66
CA ALA A 151 -13.63 3.30 4.86
C ALA A 151 -13.65 2.29 3.71
N PHE A 152 -13.80 1.02 4.04
CA PHE A 152 -13.92 -0.07 3.08
C PHE A 152 -15.12 -0.91 3.44
N CYS A 153 -16.04 -1.10 2.50
CA CYS A 153 -17.20 -1.97 2.66
C CYS A 153 -17.09 -3.13 1.68
N THR A 154 -17.21 -4.35 2.20
CA THR A 154 -17.31 -5.57 1.39
C THR A 154 -18.78 -5.83 1.11
N ILE A 155 -19.18 -5.82 -0.16
CA ILE A 155 -20.57 -6.09 -0.55
C ILE A 155 -20.78 -7.60 -0.65
N ASP A 156 -19.89 -8.28 -1.38
CA ASP A 156 -19.96 -9.72 -1.56
C ASP A 156 -18.56 -10.35 -1.45
N PRO A 157 -18.32 -11.21 -0.44
CA PRO A 157 -17.06 -11.93 -0.28
C PRO A 157 -16.75 -12.88 -1.43
N ARG A 158 -17.77 -13.42 -2.13
CA ARG A 158 -17.58 -14.42 -3.20
C ARG A 158 -17.05 -13.78 -4.48
N THR A 159 -17.62 -12.64 -4.87
CA THR A 159 -17.19 -11.86 -6.04
C THR A 159 -16.10 -10.84 -5.72
N GLN A 160 -15.57 -10.85 -4.48
CA GLN A 160 -14.64 -9.84 -3.94
C GLN A 160 -15.09 -8.40 -4.21
N CYS A 161 -16.39 -8.17 -4.36
CA CYS A 161 -16.97 -6.87 -4.66
C CYS A 161 -16.85 -5.98 -3.41
N GLY A 162 -16.23 -4.82 -3.59
CA GLY A 162 -15.97 -3.91 -2.48
C GLY A 162 -15.93 -2.46 -2.92
N VAL A 163 -16.31 -1.58 -2.00
CA VAL A 163 -16.27 -0.13 -2.18
C VAL A 163 -15.32 0.44 -1.15
N GLY A 164 -14.43 1.33 -1.59
CA GLY A 164 -13.48 2.05 -0.76
C GLY A 164 -13.69 3.55 -0.87
N ALA A 165 -13.58 4.23 0.25
CA ALA A 165 -13.54 5.68 0.35
C ALA A 165 -12.32 6.11 1.16
N GLU A 166 -11.65 7.16 0.72
CA GLU A 166 -10.57 7.82 1.44
C GLU A 166 -10.83 9.32 1.46
N PHE A 167 -10.81 9.90 2.64
CA PHE A 167 -10.90 11.32 2.89
C PHE A 167 -9.58 11.78 3.50
N ARG A 168 -8.89 12.67 2.80
CA ARG A 168 -7.63 13.27 3.25
C ARG A 168 -7.83 14.76 3.40
N HIS A 169 -7.65 15.28 4.61
CA HIS A 169 -7.74 16.70 4.89
C HIS A 169 -6.41 17.20 5.45
N ASN A 170 -5.78 18.12 4.75
CA ASN A 170 -4.59 18.80 5.25
C ASN A 170 -5.01 20.03 6.05
N ILE A 171 -4.75 19.98 7.36
CA ILE A 171 -5.14 21.01 8.32
C ILE A 171 -4.34 22.28 8.07
N THR A 172 -3.03 22.16 7.82
CA THR A 172 -2.13 23.30 7.59
C THR A 172 -2.46 24.10 6.33
N ARG A 173 -2.86 23.41 5.24
CA ARG A 173 -3.15 24.00 3.93
C ARG A 173 -4.64 24.21 3.66
N GLY A 174 -5.52 23.72 4.54
CA GLY A 174 -6.97 23.78 4.37
C GLY A 174 -7.52 23.04 3.13
N LYS A 175 -6.77 22.07 2.57
CA LYS A 175 -7.14 21.35 1.34
C LYS A 175 -7.65 19.94 1.66
N SER A 176 -8.81 19.61 1.10
CA SER A 176 -9.43 18.28 1.19
C SER A 176 -9.35 17.53 -0.13
N SER A 177 -8.86 16.30 -0.08
CA SER A 177 -8.86 15.35 -1.20
C SER A 177 -9.72 14.15 -0.84
N ILE A 178 -10.66 13.81 -1.71
CA ILE A 178 -11.57 12.69 -1.51
C ILE A 178 -11.38 11.72 -2.65
N TYR A 179 -11.18 10.45 -2.32
CA TYR A 179 -11.10 9.35 -3.28
C TYR A 179 -12.22 8.37 -3.00
N LEU A 180 -12.91 7.98 -4.05
CA LEU A 180 -13.92 6.94 -4.04
C LEU A 180 -13.51 5.89 -5.06
N GLY A 181 -13.70 4.63 -4.74
CA GLY A 181 -13.36 3.56 -5.66
C GLY A 181 -14.11 2.29 -5.39
N THR A 182 -14.15 1.45 -6.41
CA THR A 182 -14.79 0.15 -6.37
C THR A 182 -13.84 -0.90 -6.91
N GLN A 183 -14.00 -2.12 -6.43
CA GLN A 183 -13.36 -3.29 -7.00
C GLN A 183 -14.41 -4.36 -7.28
N TYR A 184 -14.20 -5.11 -8.35
CA TYR A 184 -15.08 -6.18 -8.77
C TYR A 184 -14.24 -7.30 -9.41
N ALA A 185 -14.36 -8.52 -8.91
CA ALA A 185 -13.74 -9.67 -9.57
C ALA A 185 -14.72 -10.23 -10.61
N LEU A 186 -14.39 -10.06 -11.89
CA LEU A 186 -15.15 -10.65 -13.01
C LEU A 186 -15.01 -12.17 -13.03
N SER A 187 -13.79 -12.64 -12.75
CA SER A 187 -13.41 -14.05 -12.70
C SER A 187 -12.31 -14.25 -11.66
N PRO A 188 -12.03 -15.49 -11.19
CA PRO A 188 -10.92 -15.75 -10.29
C PRO A 188 -9.56 -15.27 -10.82
N SER A 189 -9.41 -15.12 -12.13
CA SER A 189 -8.23 -14.62 -12.83
C SER A 189 -8.31 -13.16 -13.29
N THR A 190 -9.43 -12.45 -13.07
CA THR A 190 -9.61 -11.08 -13.57
C THR A 190 -10.27 -10.17 -12.53
N ILE A 191 -9.55 -9.14 -12.11
CA ILE A 191 -10.02 -8.13 -11.15
C ILE A 191 -10.06 -6.78 -11.84
N LEU A 192 -11.21 -6.11 -11.74
CA LEU A 192 -11.41 -4.75 -12.19
C LEU A 192 -11.45 -3.81 -10.98
N LYS A 193 -10.80 -2.67 -11.08
CA LYS A 193 -10.89 -1.58 -10.10
C LYS A 193 -11.13 -0.27 -10.81
N ALA A 194 -11.97 0.56 -10.22
CA ALA A 194 -12.22 1.92 -10.68
C ALA A 194 -12.07 2.88 -9.50
N ARG A 195 -11.54 4.07 -9.76
CA ARG A 195 -11.36 5.11 -8.76
C ARG A 195 -11.67 6.48 -9.36
N VAL A 196 -12.27 7.33 -8.56
CA VAL A 196 -12.55 8.73 -8.85
C VAL A 196 -12.03 9.60 -7.71
N SER A 197 -11.45 10.74 -8.08
CA SER A 197 -10.99 11.78 -7.15
C SER A 197 -11.85 13.04 -7.28
N ASN A 198 -12.02 13.78 -6.17
CA ASN A 198 -12.65 15.10 -6.17
C ASN A 198 -11.90 16.14 -7.03
N HIS A 199 -10.68 15.83 -7.47
CA HIS A 199 -9.91 16.65 -8.40
C HIS A 199 -10.27 16.43 -9.88
N GLY A 200 -11.24 15.56 -10.17
CA GLY A 200 -11.66 15.25 -11.56
C GLY A 200 -10.78 14.18 -12.23
N VAL A 201 -9.99 13.45 -11.44
CA VAL A 201 -9.18 12.36 -11.97
C VAL A 201 -9.94 11.05 -11.84
N VAL A 202 -10.10 10.35 -12.95
CA VAL A 202 -10.70 9.01 -13.04
C VAL A 202 -9.60 8.02 -13.40
N SER A 203 -9.47 6.95 -12.63
CA SER A 203 -8.49 5.88 -12.87
C SER A 203 -9.20 4.53 -12.99
N GLY A 204 -8.81 3.75 -14.01
CA GLY A 204 -9.23 2.37 -14.22
C GLY A 204 -8.05 1.42 -14.10
N LEU A 205 -8.28 0.23 -13.55
CA LEU A 205 -7.28 -0.82 -13.45
C LEU A 205 -7.93 -2.17 -13.76
N ILE A 206 -7.28 -2.93 -14.62
CA ILE A 206 -7.64 -4.32 -14.92
C ILE A 206 -6.43 -5.19 -14.63
N GLN A 207 -6.58 -6.12 -13.70
CA GLN A 207 -5.58 -7.11 -13.36
C GLN A 207 -6.00 -8.46 -13.93
N LEU A 208 -5.12 -9.06 -14.74
CA LEU A 208 -5.31 -10.33 -15.42
C LEU A 208 -4.24 -11.31 -14.96
N MET A 209 -4.64 -12.48 -14.46
CA MET A 209 -3.73 -13.59 -14.23
C MET A 209 -3.69 -14.45 -15.49
N VAL A 210 -2.59 -14.34 -16.23
CA VAL A 210 -2.37 -15.09 -17.48
C VAL A 210 -1.90 -16.51 -17.18
N GLN A 211 -1.02 -16.65 -16.17
CA GLN A 211 -0.59 -17.93 -15.60
C GLN A 211 -0.55 -17.80 -14.07
N PRO A 212 -0.52 -18.92 -13.31
CA PRO A 212 -0.41 -18.87 -11.85
C PRO A 212 0.77 -18.02 -11.36
N ASP A 213 1.84 -18.00 -12.15
CA ASP A 213 3.09 -17.30 -11.85
C ASP A 213 3.20 -15.95 -12.57
N LEU A 214 2.28 -15.62 -13.50
CA LEU A 214 2.32 -14.41 -14.31
C LEU A 214 1.02 -13.62 -14.22
N ALA A 215 1.10 -12.45 -13.57
CA ALA A 215 0.02 -11.48 -13.50
C ALA A 215 0.37 -10.23 -14.33
N SER A 216 -0.55 -9.79 -15.18
CA SER A 216 -0.47 -8.51 -15.88
C SER A 216 -1.51 -7.54 -15.32
N VAL A 217 -1.16 -6.26 -15.29
CA VAL A 217 -2.00 -5.18 -14.80
C VAL A 217 -1.97 -4.07 -15.84
N ILE A 218 -3.14 -3.67 -16.30
CA ILE A 218 -3.33 -2.56 -17.22
C ILE A 218 -4.01 -1.45 -16.44
N THR A 219 -3.46 -0.24 -16.50
CA THR A 219 -3.95 0.94 -15.81
C THR A 219 -4.20 2.06 -16.78
N SER A 220 -5.28 2.80 -16.57
CA SER A 220 -5.59 4.03 -17.28
C SER A 220 -5.94 5.15 -16.29
N GLU A 221 -5.49 6.37 -16.57
CA GLU A 221 -5.80 7.56 -15.77
C GLU A 221 -6.16 8.71 -16.71
N ILE A 222 -7.31 9.32 -16.46
CA ILE A 222 -7.87 10.42 -17.26
C ILE A 222 -8.21 11.57 -16.34
N ASP A 223 -7.77 12.77 -16.70
CA ASP A 223 -8.09 14.01 -16.00
C ASP A 223 -9.27 14.68 -16.72
N THR A 224 -10.46 14.61 -16.14
CA THR A 224 -11.69 15.12 -16.78
C THR A 224 -11.81 16.64 -16.69
N ARG A 225 -10.95 17.34 -15.94
CA ARG A 225 -10.93 18.80 -15.89
C ARG A 225 -10.05 19.41 -16.96
N ASP A 226 -9.05 18.68 -17.40
CA ASP A 226 -8.13 19.07 -18.46
C ASP A 226 -8.20 18.06 -19.60
N LEU A 227 -9.28 18.15 -20.40
CA LEU A 227 -9.48 17.27 -21.57
C LEU A 227 -8.40 17.46 -22.65
N ALA A 228 -7.63 18.55 -22.61
CA ALA A 228 -6.48 18.73 -23.50
C ALA A 228 -5.31 17.81 -23.11
N LYS A 229 -5.28 17.35 -21.86
CA LYS A 229 -4.26 16.43 -21.35
C LYS A 229 -4.56 15.00 -21.78
N ARG A 230 -3.57 14.37 -22.43
CA ARG A 230 -3.70 13.00 -22.91
C ARG A 230 -3.89 12.01 -21.74
N PRO A 231 -4.73 10.97 -21.92
CA PRO A 231 -4.90 9.92 -20.92
C PRO A 231 -3.58 9.18 -20.71
N LYS A 232 -3.26 8.90 -19.45
CA LYS A 232 -2.08 8.09 -19.11
C LYS A 232 -2.47 6.62 -19.15
N LEU A 233 -1.66 5.82 -19.84
CA LEU A 233 -1.79 4.37 -19.88
C LEU A 233 -0.53 3.76 -19.32
N GLY A 234 -0.68 2.69 -18.54
CA GLY A 234 0.42 1.94 -17.95
C GLY A 234 0.13 0.45 -18.01
N VAL A 235 1.16 -0.34 -18.29
CA VAL A 235 1.11 -1.80 -18.24
C VAL A 235 2.22 -2.28 -17.31
N THR A 236 1.87 -3.15 -16.37
CA THR A 236 2.81 -3.76 -15.43
C THR A 236 2.66 -5.27 -15.52
N MET A 237 3.77 -5.98 -15.62
CA MET A 237 3.81 -7.44 -15.53
C MET A 237 4.55 -7.83 -14.26
N SER A 238 3.97 -8.75 -13.50
CA SER A 238 4.55 -9.31 -12.28
C SER A 238 4.68 -10.81 -12.46
N PHE A 239 5.92 -11.28 -12.39
CA PHE A 239 6.25 -12.70 -12.37
C PHE A 239 6.61 -13.10 -10.94
N LYS A 240 5.97 -14.16 -10.44
CA LYS A 240 6.28 -14.76 -9.15
C LYS A 240 6.75 -16.19 -9.39
N PRO A 241 8.06 -16.46 -9.31
CA PRO A 241 8.54 -17.83 -9.48
C PRO A 241 8.04 -18.72 -8.33
N PRO A 242 7.72 -20.00 -8.61
CA PRO A 242 7.36 -20.96 -7.59
C PRO A 242 8.58 -21.22 -6.69
N ILE A 243 8.48 -20.87 -5.41
CA ILE A 243 9.52 -21.21 -4.43
C ILE A 243 9.38 -22.70 -4.14
N LYS A 244 10.22 -23.53 -4.77
CA LYS A 244 10.37 -24.93 -4.35
C LYS A 244 11.12 -24.92 -3.02
N HIS A 245 10.45 -25.35 -1.95
CA HIS A 245 11.13 -25.70 -0.71
C HIS A 245 12.15 -26.81 -1.04
N LEU A 246 13.42 -26.51 -0.82
CA LEU A 246 14.53 -27.46 -0.78
C LEU A 246 14.85 -27.73 0.70
#